data_AF-A0A182RH13-F1
#
_entry.id   AF-A0A182RH13-F1
#
_cell.length_a   1.000
_cell.length_b   1.000
_cell.length_c   1.000
_cell.angle_alpha   90.00
_cell.angle_beta   90.00
_cell.angle_gamma   90.00
#
_symmetry.space_group_name_H-M   'P 1'
#
loop_
_entity.id
_entity.type
_entity.pdbx_description
1 polymer ?
#
loop_
_entity_poly.entity_id
_entity_poly.type
_entity_poly.pdbx_seq_one_letter_code
_entity_poly.pdbx_strand_id
1 'polypeptide(L)'
;MICKGRYNVPDDLPLADPAARWWQVLASEAQRKGVKYFEGCQVKYINTKNERVYSVETDVGTITCEYFVNCSGMWARELGLKSKPPVRVPAYPAQHYYASRPT
;
A
#
# COMPACT_ATOMS: atom_id res chain seq x y z
N MET A 1 5.69 -43.16 -3.45
CA MET A 1 6.26 -42.02 -2.70
C MET A 1 5.62 -41.99 -1.33
N ILE A 2 6.41 -42.01 -0.25
CA ILE A 2 5.91 -41.93 1.12
C ILE A 2 6.32 -40.54 1.64
N CYS A 3 5.35 -39.70 2.05
CA CYS A 3 5.64 -38.42 2.68
C CYS A 3 6.44 -38.64 3.97
N LYS A 4 7.58 -37.94 4.14
CA LYS A 4 8.49 -38.12 5.29
C LYS A 4 8.15 -37.26 6.51
N GLY A 5 7.13 -36.40 6.45
CA GLY A 5 6.69 -35.55 7.56
C GLY A 5 5.69 -34.48 7.13
N ARG A 6 5.01 -33.86 8.10
CA ARG A 6 4.06 -32.74 7.91
C ARG A 6 4.30 -31.69 9.00
N TYR A 7 4.38 -30.41 8.61
CA TYR A 7 4.31 -29.27 9.52
C TYR A 7 2.91 -28.65 9.42
N ASN A 8 2.22 -28.50 10.55
CA ASN A 8 0.87 -27.97 10.59
C ASN A 8 0.79 -26.92 11.69
N VAL A 9 0.36 -25.71 11.32
CA VAL A 9 0.07 -24.63 12.25
C VAL A 9 -1.43 -24.36 12.13
N PRO A 10 -2.24 -24.79 13.12
CA PRO A 10 -3.70 -24.79 13.02
C PRO A 10 -4.31 -23.42 12.70
N ASP A 11 -3.68 -22.34 13.17
CA ASP A 11 -4.23 -20.98 13.09
C ASP A 11 -3.66 -20.16 11.91
N ASP A 12 -2.71 -20.69 11.13
CA ASP A 12 -2.07 -19.99 10.00
C ASP A 12 -2.94 -19.94 8.73
N LEU A 13 -4.14 -20.54 8.78
CA LEU A 13 -5.05 -20.69 7.64
C LEU A 13 -6.29 -19.77 7.67
N PRO A 14 -6.23 -18.47 8.02
CA PRO A 14 -7.22 -17.59 7.45
C PRO A 14 -6.89 -17.50 5.97
N LEU A 15 -7.52 -18.35 5.16
CA LEU A 15 -7.70 -18.08 3.75
C LEU A 15 -8.41 -16.72 3.70
N ALA A 16 -7.63 -15.65 3.58
CA ALA A 16 -8.14 -14.33 3.33
C ALA A 16 -8.78 -14.42 1.96
N ASP A 17 -10.09 -14.69 1.96
CA ASP A 17 -10.88 -14.74 0.75
C ASP A 17 -10.59 -13.44 -0.03
N PRO A 18 -10.05 -13.51 -1.25
CA PRO A 18 -9.82 -12.32 -2.05
C PRO A 18 -11.12 -11.52 -2.28
N ALA A 19 -12.28 -12.19 -2.20
CA ALA A 19 -13.58 -11.54 -2.24
C ALA A 19 -14.02 -10.95 -0.88
N ALA A 20 -13.40 -11.35 0.24
CA ALA A 20 -13.60 -10.69 1.51
C ALA A 20 -12.99 -9.29 1.43
N ARG A 21 -13.87 -8.30 1.34
CA ARG A 21 -13.56 -6.87 1.20
C ARG A 21 -13.12 -6.23 2.52
N TRP A 22 -12.18 -6.85 3.24
CA TRP A 22 -11.70 -6.37 4.54
C TRP A 22 -11.17 -4.94 4.47
N TRP A 23 -10.51 -4.57 3.38
CA TRP A 23 -10.05 -3.19 3.15
C TRP A 23 -11.21 -2.18 3.05
N GLN A 24 -12.38 -2.57 2.51
CA GLN A 24 -13.56 -1.70 2.46
C GLN A 24 -14.12 -1.46 3.85
N VAL A 25 -14.16 -2.51 4.67
CA VAL A 25 -14.59 -2.40 6.07
C VAL A 25 -13.66 -1.46 6.84
N LEU A 26 -12.34 -1.63 6.70
CA LEU A 26 -11.36 -0.75 7.35
C LEU A 26 -11.48 0.70 6.87
N ALA A 27 -11.64 0.93 5.57
CA ALA A 27 -11.82 2.26 5.01
C ALA A 27 -13.10 2.93 5.54
N SER A 28 -14.21 2.19 5.57
CA SER A 28 -15.50 2.69 6.07
C SER A 28 -15.42 3.05 7.56
N GLU A 29 -14.80 2.21 8.38
CA GLU A 29 -14.61 2.50 9.81
C GLU A 29 -13.68 3.69 10.04
N ALA A 30 -12.60 3.83 9.25
CA ALA A 30 -11.72 4.99 9.33
C ALA A 30 -12.45 6.28 8.96
N GLN A 31 -13.30 6.25 7.92
CA GLN A 31 -14.13 7.39 7.54
C GLN A 31 -15.14 7.77 8.63
N ARG A 32 -15.77 6.78 9.29
CA ARG A 32 -16.66 7.03 10.45
C ARG A 32 -15.94 7.74 11.60
N LYS A 33 -14.64 7.50 11.74
CA LYS A 33 -13.77 8.18 12.72
C LYS A 33 -13.23 9.54 12.23
N GLY A 34 -13.67 10.02 11.06
CA GLY A 34 -13.33 11.34 10.53
C GLY A 34 -12.15 11.38 9.54
N VAL A 35 -11.61 10.22 9.13
CA VAL A 35 -10.57 10.18 8.09
C VAL A 35 -11.17 10.54 6.74
N LYS A 36 -10.46 11.37 5.96
CA LYS A 36 -10.83 11.67 4.57
C LYS A 36 -10.15 10.68 3.63
N TYR A 37 -10.92 10.11 2.71
CA TYR A 37 -10.46 9.15 1.71
C TYR A 37 -10.76 9.70 0.31
N PHE A 38 -9.76 9.71 -0.56
CA PHE A 38 -9.84 10.29 -1.90
C PHE A 38 -9.39 9.25 -2.93
N GLU A 39 -10.30 8.84 -3.78
CA GLU A 39 -10.00 7.97 -4.93
C GLU A 39 -9.71 8.83 -6.17
N GLY A 40 -8.99 8.25 -7.14
CA GLY A 40 -8.61 8.98 -8.35
C GLY A 40 -7.68 10.17 -8.08
N CYS A 41 -6.99 10.19 -6.94
CA CYS A 41 -6.06 11.23 -6.52
C CYS A 41 -4.62 10.70 -6.66
N GLN A 42 -3.89 11.17 -7.68
CA GLN A 42 -2.53 10.73 -7.94
C GLN A 42 -1.51 11.71 -7.35
N VAL A 43 -0.64 11.19 -6.48
CA VAL A 43 0.52 11.95 -5.99
C VAL A 43 1.54 12.19 -7.10
N LYS A 44 1.88 13.46 -7.33
CA LYS A 44 2.85 13.92 -8.32
C LYS A 44 4.20 14.25 -7.70
N TYR A 45 4.20 14.92 -6.54
CA TYR A 45 5.43 15.37 -5.90
C TYR A 45 5.28 15.45 -4.38
N ILE A 46 6.38 15.20 -3.65
CA ILE A 46 6.43 15.29 -2.19
C ILE A 46 7.36 16.42 -1.81
N ASN A 47 6.81 17.47 -1.23
CA ASN A 47 7.54 18.66 -0.87
C ASN A 47 8.11 18.57 0.54
N THR A 48 9.40 18.87 0.68
CA THR A 48 10.06 18.99 1.97
C THR A 48 10.67 20.36 2.16
N LYS A 49 10.73 20.78 3.42
CA LYS A 49 11.37 22.00 3.89
C LYS A 49 12.06 21.69 5.21
N ASN A 50 13.31 22.12 5.36
CA ASN A 50 14.11 21.83 6.56
C ASN A 50 14.11 20.32 6.90
N GLU A 51 14.32 19.49 5.87
CA GLU A 51 14.38 18.01 5.98
C GLU A 51 13.08 17.32 6.44
N ARG A 52 11.95 18.06 6.45
CA ARG A 52 10.63 17.54 6.83
C ARG A 52 9.61 17.74 5.73
N VAL A 53 8.71 16.78 5.56
CA VAL A 53 7.57 16.92 4.65
C VAL A 53 6.66 18.04 5.16
N TYR A 54 6.15 18.86 4.24
CA TYR A 54 5.13 19.86 4.58
C TYR A 54 3.92 19.83 3.64
N SER A 55 4.05 19.28 2.44
CA SER A 55 2.92 19.11 1.51
C SER A 55 3.17 18.02 0.47
N VAL A 56 2.06 17.59 -0.13
CA VAL A 56 2.03 16.63 -1.24
C VAL A 56 1.24 17.26 -2.38
N GLU A 57 1.86 17.32 -3.55
CA GLU A 57 1.19 17.74 -4.78
C GLU A 57 0.46 16.55 -5.40
N THR A 58 -0.80 16.76 -5.73
CA THR A 58 -1.66 15.79 -6.41
C THR A 58 -2.26 16.42 -7.65
N ASP A 59 -2.83 15.61 -8.53
CA ASP A 59 -3.58 16.07 -9.70
C ASP A 59 -4.87 16.84 -9.36
N VAL A 60 -5.40 16.66 -8.15
CA VAL A 60 -6.60 17.36 -7.67
C VAL A 60 -6.28 18.55 -6.75
N GLY A 61 -5.00 18.86 -6.53
CA GLY A 61 -4.54 19.99 -5.72
C GLY A 61 -3.39 19.65 -4.77
N THR A 62 -2.98 20.61 -3.96
CA THR A 62 -1.91 20.39 -2.96
C THR A 62 -2.52 20.12 -1.59
N ILE A 63 -2.06 19.08 -0.92
CA ILE A 63 -2.47 18.71 0.44
C ILE A 63 -1.33 19.04 1.39
N THR A 64 -1.57 19.90 2.38
CA THR A 64 -0.61 20.19 3.45
C THR A 64 -0.62 19.06 4.48
N CYS A 65 0.56 18.62 4.90
CA CYS A 65 0.70 17.55 5.89
C CYS A 65 2.01 17.66 6.67
N GLU A 66 2.00 17.25 7.93
CA GLU A 66 3.20 17.16 8.76
C GLU A 66 3.95 15.84 8.55
N TYR A 67 3.20 14.79 8.22
CA TYR A 67 3.72 13.44 8.00
C TYR A 67 3.16 12.86 6.71
N PHE A 68 4.03 12.14 6.00
CA PHE A 68 3.66 11.40 4.80
C PHE A 68 4.12 9.94 4.94
N VAL A 69 3.19 9.01 4.82
CA VAL A 69 3.45 7.57 4.92
C VAL A 69 3.24 6.95 3.54
N ASN A 70 4.30 6.36 2.98
CA ASN A 70 4.23 5.72 1.66
C ASN A 70 3.77 4.26 1.78
N CYS A 71 2.49 4.01 1.45
CA CYS A 71 1.89 2.68 1.40
C CYS A 71 1.59 2.21 -0.04
N SER A 72 2.34 2.71 -1.05
CA SER A 72 2.01 2.50 -2.47
C SER A 72 2.49 1.16 -3.06
N GLY A 73 2.78 0.16 -2.23
CA GLY A 73 3.14 -1.20 -2.69
C GLY A 73 4.29 -1.20 -3.71
N MET A 74 4.04 -1.76 -4.91
CA MET A 74 5.06 -1.84 -5.96
C MET A 74 5.52 -0.49 -6.51
N TRP A 75 4.72 0.56 -6.35
CA TRP A 75 5.07 1.92 -6.79
C TRP A 75 5.87 2.71 -5.75
N ALA A 76 6.14 2.13 -4.57
CA ALA A 76 6.80 2.83 -3.46
C ALA A 76 8.15 3.45 -3.85
N ARG A 77 8.92 2.77 -4.71
CA ARG A 77 10.19 3.28 -5.25
C ARG A 77 9.99 4.49 -6.14
N GLU A 78 9.10 4.41 -7.12
CA GLU A 78 8.85 5.52 -8.05
C GLU A 78 8.36 6.75 -7.29
N LEU A 79 7.46 6.56 -6.33
CA LEU A 79 6.94 7.64 -5.49
C LEU A 79 8.02 8.25 -4.59
N GLY A 80 8.90 7.43 -4.01
CA GLY A 80 10.03 7.91 -3.21
C GLY A 80 11.02 8.77 -4.01
N LEU A 81 11.21 8.48 -5.29
CA LEU A 81 12.05 9.30 -6.17
C LEU A 81 11.43 10.67 -6.52
N LYS A 82 10.11 10.84 -6.31
CA LYS A 82 9.38 12.12 -6.48
C LYS A 82 9.45 13.02 -5.24
N SER A 83 10.22 12.67 -4.22
CA SER A 83 10.52 13.56 -3.09
C SER A 83 11.80 14.35 -3.30
N LYS A 84 11.92 15.48 -2.60
CA LYS A 84 13.18 16.23 -2.48
C LYS A 84 13.64 16.21 -1.03
N PRO A 85 14.86 15.75 -0.66
CA PRO A 85 15.71 14.91 -1.48
C PRO A 85 15.02 13.58 -1.84
N PRO A 86 15.46 12.90 -2.91
CA PRO A 86 14.84 11.65 -3.35
C PRO A 86 15.10 10.53 -2.34
N VAL A 87 14.04 9.82 -1.95
CA VAL A 87 14.10 8.66 -1.06
C VAL A 87 14.14 7.39 -1.90
N ARG A 88 15.22 6.62 -1.78
CA ARG A 88 15.35 5.34 -2.48
C ARG A 88 14.72 4.22 -1.67
N VAL A 89 13.53 3.78 -2.08
CA VAL A 89 12.90 2.57 -1.54
C VAL A 89 13.46 1.35 -2.28
N PRO A 90 14.08 0.37 -1.59
CA PRO A 90 14.68 -0.81 -2.21
C PRO A 90 13.62 -1.89 -2.54
N ALA A 91 12.54 -1.50 -3.21
CA ALA A 91 11.51 -2.41 -3.71
C ALA A 91 11.61 -2.54 -5.24
N TYR A 92 11.46 -3.76 -5.75
CA TYR A 92 11.45 -4.04 -7.18
C TYR A 92 10.27 -4.99 -7.51
N PRO A 93 9.47 -4.72 -8.55
CA PRO A 93 8.36 -5.59 -8.92
C PRO A 93 8.84 -6.98 -9.34
N ALA A 94 8.18 -8.02 -8.83
CA ALA A 94 8.40 -9.39 -9.23
C ALA A 94 7.11 -9.99 -9.78
N GLN A 95 7.23 -10.86 -10.78
CA GLN A 95 6.11 -11.59 -11.33
C GLN A 95 5.92 -12.90 -10.55
N HIS A 96 4.67 -13.19 -10.18
CA HIS A 96 4.29 -14.43 -9.52
C HIS A 96 3.03 -14.99 -10.19
N TYR A 97 3.10 -16.23 -10.66
CA TYR A 97 2.00 -16.88 -11.39
C TYR A 97 1.23 -17.82 -10.46
N TYR A 98 -0.10 -17.79 -10.58
CA TYR A 98 -0.98 -18.78 -9.99
C TYR A 98 -1.78 -19.46 -11.10
N ALA A 99 -2.03 -20.76 -10.96
CA ALA A 99 -2.96 -21.49 -11.81
C ALA A 99 -4.21 -21.80 -10.99
N SER A 100 -5.36 -21.30 -11.44
CA SER A 100 -6.65 -21.71 -10.89
C SER A 100 -7.16 -22.94 -11.62
N ARG A 101 -7.85 -23.82 -10.90
CA ARG A 101 -8.69 -24.82 -11.56
C ARG A 101 -9.86 -24.11 -12.23
N PRO A 102 -10.31 -24.55 -13.42
CA PRO A 102 -11.59 -24.10 -13.96
C PRO A 102 -12.69 -24.46 -12.95
N THR A 103 -13.50 -23.47 -12.59
CA THR A 103 -14.74 -23.61 -11.81
C THR A 103 -15.88 -24.08 -12.69
#